data_AF-A0A932MJ87-F1
#
_entry.id   AF-A0A932MJ87-F1
#
_cell.length_a   1.000
_cell.length_b   1.000
_cell.length_c   1.000
_cell.angle_alpha   90.00
_cell.angle_beta   90.00
_cell.angle_gamma   90.00
#
_symmetry.space_group_name_H-M   'P 1'
#
loop_
_entity.id
_entity.type
_entity.pdbx_description
1 polymer ?
#
loop_
_entity_poly.entity_id
_entity_poly.type
_entity_poly.pdbx_seq_one_letter_code
_entity_poly.pdbx_strand_id
1 'polypeptide(L)'
;MRSSILFAVLAGVAWGVGGYFEKAGLRSLGIPPIAGITLRTVVALVILGLLSIPAWKQIANPSNMNAWLMIIIGGGIVAGSLGMWSFYSSLTVSENLGVTLAIAFACSPLAGTCLGLLRGDQPFNPKIALGILAIVGGIVLIQLSHAPAKSMH
;
A
#
# COMPACT_ATOMS: atom_id res chain seq x y z
N MET A 1 -22.23 3.51 -0.43
CA MET A 1 -21.55 3.15 0.84
C MET A 1 -21.18 1.67 0.93
N ARG A 2 -22.03 0.70 0.53
CA ARG A 2 -21.71 -0.74 0.65
C ARG A 2 -20.62 -1.22 -0.35
N SER A 3 -20.63 -0.77 -1.60
CA SER A 3 -19.68 -1.25 -2.62
C SER A 3 -18.24 -0.74 -2.42
N SER A 4 -18.06 0.51 -1.97
CA SER A 4 -16.72 1.07 -1.73
C SER A 4 -16.00 0.36 -0.59
N ILE A 5 -16.72 0.03 0.48
CA ILE A 5 -16.17 -0.74 1.61
C ILE A 5 -15.81 -2.16 1.15
N LEU A 6 -16.65 -2.79 0.32
CA LEU A 6 -16.36 -4.11 -0.23
C LEU A 6 -15.04 -4.12 -1.03
N PHE A 7 -14.85 -3.17 -1.96
CA PHE A 7 -13.60 -3.09 -2.71
C PHE A 7 -12.38 -2.78 -1.84
N ALA A 8 -12.53 -1.93 -0.81
CA ALA A 8 -11.46 -1.66 0.13
C ALA A 8 -11.07 -2.90 0.95
N VAL A 9 -12.05 -3.69 1.39
CA VAL A 9 -11.81 -4.97 2.08
C VAL A 9 -11.12 -5.96 1.16
N LEU A 10 -11.62 -6.12 -0.08
CA LEU A 10 -10.98 -6.99 -1.08
C LEU A 10 -9.54 -6.58 -1.37
N ALA A 11 -9.27 -5.27 -1.47
CA ALA A 11 -7.92 -4.75 -1.63
C ALA A 11 -7.03 -5.13 -0.43
N GLY A 12 -7.51 -4.94 0.80
CA GLY A 12 -6.79 -5.33 2.00
C GLY A 12 -6.47 -6.83 2.05
N VAL A 13 -7.45 -7.68 1.71
CA VAL A 13 -7.24 -9.13 1.63
C VAL A 13 -6.23 -9.49 0.55
N ALA A 14 -6.36 -8.93 -0.65
CA ALA A 14 -5.45 -9.20 -1.76
C ALA A 14 -3.99 -8.78 -1.43
N TRP A 15 -3.80 -7.62 -0.80
CA TRP A 15 -2.48 -7.17 -0.34
C TRP A 15 -1.89 -8.07 0.75
N GLY A 16 -2.72 -8.52 1.71
CA GLY A 16 -2.28 -9.44 2.75
C GLY A 16 -1.86 -10.81 2.22
N VAL A 17 -2.69 -11.43 1.38
CA VAL A 17 -2.41 -12.74 0.76
C VAL A 17 -1.22 -12.64 -0.20
N GLY A 18 -1.17 -11.60 -1.05
CA GLY A 18 -0.06 -11.37 -1.96
C GLY A 18 1.27 -11.17 -1.23
N GLY A 19 1.28 -10.35 -0.17
CA GLY A 19 2.48 -10.12 0.65
C GLY A 19 3.01 -11.39 1.31
N TYR A 20 2.13 -12.34 1.68
CA TYR A 20 2.53 -13.65 2.20
C TYR A 20 3.28 -14.48 1.16
N PHE A 21 2.67 -14.68 -0.02
CA PHE A 21 3.30 -15.46 -1.09
C PHE A 21 4.59 -14.83 -1.60
N GLU A 22 4.64 -13.51 -1.68
CA GLU A 22 5.83 -12.79 -2.14
C GLU A 22 6.99 -12.91 -1.13
N LYS A 23 6.71 -12.73 0.17
CA LYS A 23 7.71 -12.95 1.22
C LYS A 23 8.22 -14.40 1.21
N ALA A 24 7.31 -15.38 1.04
CA ALA A 24 7.67 -16.79 0.97
C ALA A 24 8.53 -17.11 -0.27
N GLY A 25 8.16 -16.60 -1.44
CA GLY A 25 8.89 -16.80 -2.70
C GLY A 25 10.29 -16.17 -2.67
N LEU A 26 10.41 -14.93 -2.18
CA LEU A 26 11.70 -14.25 -2.02
C LEU A 26 12.63 -15.04 -1.11
N ARG A 27 12.13 -15.54 0.03
CA ARG A 27 12.91 -16.38 0.96
C ARG A 27 13.32 -17.70 0.34
N SER A 28 12.42 -18.37 -0.39
CA SER A 28 12.70 -19.66 -1.03
C SER A 28 13.74 -19.54 -2.15
N LEU A 29 13.79 -18.42 -2.86
CA LEU A 29 14.70 -18.20 -3.99
C LEU A 29 16.00 -17.50 -3.58
N GLY A 30 16.07 -16.90 -2.39
CA GLY A 30 17.24 -16.15 -1.93
C GLY A 30 17.56 -14.90 -2.78
N ILE A 31 16.56 -14.36 -3.48
CA ILE A 31 16.72 -13.22 -4.38
C ILE A 31 16.40 -11.89 -3.68
N PRO A 32 17.00 -10.77 -4.12
CA PRO A 32 16.72 -9.46 -3.53
C PRO A 32 15.27 -9.02 -3.78
N PRO A 33 14.65 -8.25 -2.87
CA PRO A 33 13.24 -7.84 -2.99
C PRO A 33 12.95 -7.06 -4.27
N ILE A 34 13.90 -6.30 -4.79
CA ILE A 34 13.74 -5.56 -6.05
C ILE A 34 13.41 -6.48 -7.24
N ALA A 35 13.95 -7.71 -7.26
CA ALA A 35 13.65 -8.68 -8.29
C ALA A 35 12.19 -9.17 -8.21
N GLY A 36 11.71 -9.45 -7.00
CA GLY A 36 10.31 -9.82 -6.76
C GLY A 36 9.34 -8.72 -7.17
N ILE A 37 9.62 -7.47 -6.76
CA ILE A 37 8.82 -6.29 -7.13
C ILE A 37 8.77 -6.12 -8.64
N THR A 38 9.90 -6.28 -9.32
CA THR A 38 9.97 -6.13 -10.78
C THR A 38 9.08 -7.17 -11.46
N LEU A 39 9.22 -8.45 -11.10
CA LEU A 39 8.40 -9.52 -11.68
C LEU A 39 6.91 -9.30 -11.42
N ARG A 40 6.55 -8.98 -10.18
CA ARG A 40 5.17 -8.64 -9.78
C ARG A 40 4.61 -7.48 -10.59
N THR A 41 5.40 -6.43 -10.81
CA THR A 41 4.98 -5.24 -11.53
C THR A 41 4.76 -5.53 -13.01
N VAL A 42 5.60 -6.37 -13.62
CA VAL A 42 5.40 -6.86 -15.00
C VAL A 42 4.09 -7.64 -15.11
N VAL A 43 3.83 -8.57 -14.19
CA VAL A 43 2.57 -9.34 -14.17
C VAL A 43 1.37 -8.41 -13.96
N ALA A 44 1.46 -7.47 -13.03
CA ALA A 44 0.40 -6.48 -12.79
C ALA A 44 0.16 -5.59 -14.01
N LEU A 45 1.21 -5.15 -14.71
CA LEU A 45 1.10 -4.37 -15.94
C LEU A 45 0.36 -5.14 -17.04
N VAL A 46 0.65 -6.43 -17.21
CA VAL A 46 -0.04 -7.27 -18.19
C VAL A 46 -1.51 -7.41 -17.83
N ILE A 47 -1.83 -7.82 -16.59
CA ILE A 47 -3.21 -8.06 -16.17
C ILE A 47 -4.03 -6.77 -16.20
N LEU A 48 -3.53 -5.69 -15.58
CA LEU A 48 -4.24 -4.40 -15.54
C LEU A 48 -4.26 -3.72 -16.91
N GLY A 49 -3.23 -3.91 -17.73
CA GLY A 49 -3.20 -3.48 -19.13
C GLY A 49 -4.33 -4.10 -19.94
N LEU A 50 -4.52 -5.41 -19.83
CA LEU A 50 -5.62 -6.12 -20.50
C LEU A 50 -6.99 -5.68 -19.98
N LEU A 51 -7.16 -5.55 -18.66
CA LEU A 51 -8.42 -5.10 -18.06
C LEU A 51 -8.76 -3.65 -18.43
N SER A 52 -7.76 -2.82 -18.72
CA SER A 52 -7.93 -1.41 -19.06
C SER A 52 -8.14 -1.13 -20.55
N ILE A 53 -8.15 -2.15 -21.43
CA ILE A 53 -8.37 -2.00 -22.88
C ILE A 53 -9.55 -1.06 -23.22
N PRO A 54 -10.73 -1.16 -22.56
CA PRO A 54 -11.86 -0.26 -22.86
C PRO A 54 -11.54 1.23 -22.63
N ALA A 55 -10.58 1.54 -21.77
CA ALA A 55 -10.16 2.90 -21.40
C ALA A 55 -8.96 3.42 -22.20
N TRP A 56 -8.30 2.62 -23.04
CA TRP A 56 -7.05 3.02 -23.73
C TRP A 56 -7.20 4.25 -24.62
N LYS A 57 -8.39 4.46 -25.22
CA LYS A 57 -8.66 5.67 -26.01
C LYS A 57 -8.54 6.95 -25.17
N GLN A 58 -8.92 6.90 -23.90
CA GLN A 58 -8.85 8.03 -22.96
C GLN A 58 -7.42 8.24 -22.46
N ILE A 59 -6.64 7.15 -22.34
CA ILE A 59 -5.21 7.21 -22.01
C ILE A 59 -4.43 7.86 -23.17
N ALA A 60 -4.71 7.46 -24.41
CA ALA A 60 -4.03 7.96 -25.60
C ALA A 60 -4.36 9.43 -25.91
N ASN A 61 -5.57 9.88 -25.57
CA ASN A 61 -6.02 11.26 -25.78
C ASN A 61 -6.44 11.89 -24.45
N PRO A 62 -5.46 12.30 -23.62
CA PRO A 62 -5.73 12.82 -22.29
C PRO A 62 -6.47 14.16 -22.36
N SER A 63 -7.66 14.23 -21.74
CA SER A 63 -8.47 15.46 -21.68
C SER A 63 -7.89 16.55 -20.78
N ASN A 64 -7.11 16.17 -19.74
CA ASN A 64 -6.48 17.09 -18.80
C ASN A 64 -5.09 16.61 -18.40
N MET A 65 -4.05 17.19 -19.00
CA MET A 65 -2.66 16.81 -18.76
C MET A 65 -2.24 16.92 -17.29
N ASN A 66 -2.72 17.93 -16.55
CA ASN A 66 -2.35 18.12 -15.14
C ASN A 66 -2.88 16.96 -14.28
N ALA A 67 -4.10 16.50 -14.53
CA ALA A 67 -4.65 15.33 -13.84
C ALA A 67 -3.84 14.06 -14.13
N TRP A 68 -3.40 13.87 -15.38
CA TRP A 68 -2.52 12.77 -15.75
C TRP A 68 -1.15 12.84 -15.06
N LEU A 69 -0.55 14.03 -14.95
CA LEU A 69 0.69 14.22 -14.19
C LEU A 69 0.51 13.87 -12.71
N MET A 70 -0.64 14.21 -12.09
CA MET A 70 -0.93 13.80 -10.72
C MET A 70 -1.01 12.28 -10.57
N ILE A 71 -1.60 11.57 -11.53
CA ILE A 71 -1.67 10.10 -11.55
C ILE A 71 -0.27 9.50 -11.74
N ILE A 72 0.51 10.00 -12.70
CA ILE A 72 1.85 9.49 -13.02
C ILE A 72 2.80 9.72 -11.84
N ILE A 73 2.84 10.95 -11.31
CA ILE A 73 3.78 11.31 -10.25
C ILE A 73 3.31 10.72 -8.91
N GLY A 74 2.08 11.02 -8.49
CA GLY A 74 1.57 10.59 -7.18
C GLY A 74 1.28 9.10 -7.12
N GLY A 75 0.55 8.58 -8.12
CA GLY A 75 0.19 7.17 -8.20
C GLY A 75 1.34 6.30 -8.68
N GLY A 76 1.99 6.66 -9.78
CA GLY A 76 3.06 5.87 -10.39
C GLY A 76 4.37 5.94 -9.61
N ILE A 77 4.95 7.13 -9.47
CA ILE A 77 6.30 7.28 -8.89
C ILE A 77 6.26 7.16 -7.36
N VAL A 78 5.43 7.95 -6.68
CA VAL A 78 5.43 8.02 -5.21
C VAL A 78 4.84 6.75 -4.61
N ALA A 79 3.58 6.42 -4.91
CA ALA A 79 2.95 5.22 -4.37
C ALA A 79 3.47 3.94 -5.06
N GLY A 80 3.54 3.95 -6.39
CA GLY A 80 3.82 2.77 -7.20
C GLY A 80 5.29 2.37 -7.31
N SER A 81 6.25 3.26 -7.05
CA SER A 81 7.68 2.90 -7.06
C SER A 81 8.29 3.02 -5.67
N LEU A 82 8.29 4.21 -5.08
CA LEU A 82 8.92 4.45 -3.77
C LEU A 82 8.17 3.71 -2.64
N GLY A 83 6.84 3.77 -2.64
CA GLY A 83 6.01 3.07 -1.67
C GLY A 83 6.19 1.55 -1.75
N MET A 84 6.12 0.99 -2.96
CA MET A 84 6.36 -0.44 -3.18
C MET A 84 7.77 -0.83 -2.73
N TRP A 85 8.82 -0.16 -3.20
CA TRP A 85 10.20 -0.45 -2.82
C TRP A 85 10.40 -0.43 -1.30
N SER A 86 9.88 0.58 -0.61
CA SER A 86 9.98 0.70 0.85
C SER A 86 9.26 -0.44 1.56
N PHE A 87 8.02 -0.74 1.14
CA PHE A 87 7.22 -1.82 1.73
C PHE A 87 7.89 -3.18 1.54
N TYR A 88 8.32 -3.52 0.33
CA TYR A 88 8.90 -4.82 0.03
C TYR A 88 10.30 -5.00 0.62
N SER A 89 11.09 -3.93 0.70
CA SER A 89 12.36 -3.97 1.45
C SER A 89 12.11 -4.22 2.94
N SER A 90 11.02 -3.71 3.50
CA SER A 90 10.65 -4.00 4.89
C SER A 90 10.20 -5.46 5.10
N LEU A 91 9.59 -6.11 4.10
CA LEU A 91 9.17 -7.51 4.20
C LEU A 91 10.34 -8.49 4.37
N THR A 92 11.51 -8.18 3.78
CA THR A 92 12.68 -9.07 3.85
C THR A 92 13.37 -9.03 5.20
N VAL A 93 13.36 -7.87 5.88
CA VAL A 93 13.94 -7.70 7.22
C VAL A 93 12.95 -7.97 8.34
N SER A 94 11.64 -7.94 8.03
CA SER A 94 10.58 -8.19 9.01
C SER A 94 10.49 -9.67 9.38
N GLU A 95 10.41 -9.94 10.69
CA GLU A 95 10.04 -11.26 11.20
C GLU A 95 8.53 -11.50 11.05
N ASN A 96 7.70 -10.52 11.43
CA ASN A 96 6.24 -10.63 11.38
C ASN A 96 5.62 -9.82 10.22
N LEU A 97 5.05 -10.53 9.24
CA LEU A 97 4.37 -9.93 8.10
C LEU A 97 3.14 -9.09 8.50
N GLY A 98 2.32 -9.57 9.43
CA GLY A 98 1.09 -8.90 9.86
C GLY A 98 1.37 -7.53 10.49
N VAL A 99 2.44 -7.40 11.25
CA VAL A 99 2.93 -6.15 11.84
C VAL A 99 3.33 -5.15 10.76
N THR A 100 4.12 -5.61 9.78
CA THR A 100 4.60 -4.76 8.68
C THR A 100 3.45 -4.28 7.81
N LEU A 101 2.50 -5.16 7.50
CA LEU A 101 1.26 -4.82 6.81
C LEU A 101 0.46 -3.79 7.62
N ALA A 102 0.25 -4.04 8.92
CA ALA A 102 -0.51 -3.15 9.79
C ALA A 102 0.10 -1.74 9.81
N ILE A 103 1.41 -1.59 10.03
CA ILE A 103 2.08 -0.28 10.00
C ILE A 103 1.93 0.39 8.63
N ALA A 104 2.32 -0.30 7.56
CA ALA A 104 2.37 0.30 6.22
C ALA A 104 0.99 0.80 5.77
N PHE A 105 -0.04 -0.03 5.93
CA PHE A 105 -1.39 0.30 5.48
C PHE A 105 -2.13 1.23 6.44
N ALA A 106 -1.80 1.26 7.73
CA ALA A 106 -2.36 2.21 8.67
C ALA A 106 -1.76 3.62 8.53
N CYS A 107 -0.51 3.75 8.09
CA CYS A 107 0.08 5.06 7.78
C CYS A 107 -0.55 5.72 6.53
N SER A 108 -1.10 4.94 5.61
CA SER A 108 -1.76 5.46 4.39
C SER A 108 -2.94 6.39 4.67
N PRO A 109 -3.96 6.04 5.48
CA PRO A 109 -5.05 6.94 5.82
C PRO A 109 -4.58 8.16 6.61
N LEU A 110 -3.51 8.06 7.42
CA LEU A 110 -2.91 9.22 8.10
C LEU A 110 -2.37 10.21 7.07
N ALA A 111 -1.50 9.76 6.16
CA ALA A 111 -0.90 10.60 5.14
C ALA A 111 -1.94 11.22 4.20
N GLY A 112 -2.91 10.43 3.73
CA GLY A 112 -3.97 10.89 2.85
C GLY A 112 -4.89 11.92 3.51
N THR A 113 -5.30 11.68 4.75
CA THR A 113 -6.14 12.62 5.51
C THR A 113 -5.38 13.91 5.82
N CYS A 114 -4.12 13.82 6.27
CA CYS A 114 -3.30 15.01 6.52
C CYS A 114 -3.15 15.85 5.26
N LEU A 115 -2.85 15.25 4.10
CA LEU A 115 -2.73 16.00 2.85
C LEU A 115 -4.07 16.62 2.42
N GLY A 116 -5.18 15.89 2.56
CA GLY A 116 -6.52 16.39 2.26
C GLY A 116 -6.95 17.56 3.16
N LEU A 117 -6.60 17.51 4.45
CA LEU A 117 -6.80 18.61 5.40
C LEU A 117 -5.92 19.82 5.05
N LEU A 118 -4.64 19.59 4.73
CA LEU A 118 -3.69 20.65 4.36
C LEU A 118 -4.07 21.37 3.05
N ARG A 119 -4.63 20.65 2.08
CA ARG A 119 -5.13 21.24 0.83
C ARG A 119 -6.49 21.91 0.97
N GLY A 120 -7.20 21.68 2.07
CA GLY A 120 -8.58 22.16 2.26
C GLY A 120 -9.62 21.35 1.47
N ASP A 121 -9.23 20.19 0.91
CA ASP A 121 -10.12 19.30 0.17
C ASP A 121 -11.08 18.53 1.10
N GLN A 122 -10.75 18.44 2.40
CA GLN A 122 -11.54 17.77 3.41
C GLN A 122 -11.80 18.69 4.62
N PRO A 123 -13.06 18.86 5.06
CA PRO A 123 -13.34 19.61 6.28
C PRO A 123 -12.87 18.84 7.52
N PHE A 124 -12.27 19.54 8.47
CA PHE A 124 -11.88 18.94 9.74
C PHE A 124 -13.12 18.46 10.50
N ASN A 125 -13.09 17.21 10.96
CA ASN A 125 -14.16 16.59 11.74
C ASN A 125 -13.55 15.90 12.98
N PRO A 126 -14.02 16.17 14.20
CA PRO A 126 -13.53 15.51 15.41
C PRO A 126 -13.56 13.97 15.36
N LYS A 127 -14.51 13.40 14.60
CA LYS A 127 -14.59 11.94 14.38
C LYS A 127 -13.39 11.41 13.58
N ILE A 128 -12.83 12.21 12.67
CA ILE A 128 -11.61 11.85 11.92
C ILE A 128 -10.43 11.79 12.89
N ALA A 129 -10.28 12.76 13.79
CA ALA A 129 -9.22 12.77 14.79
C ALA A 129 -9.31 11.53 15.71
N LEU A 130 -10.51 11.19 16.19
CA LEU A 130 -10.72 9.98 17.00
C LEU A 130 -10.40 8.70 16.22
N GLY A 131 -10.79 8.61 14.95
CA GLY A 131 -10.47 7.47 14.09
C GLY A 131 -8.96 7.31 13.87
N ILE A 132 -8.26 8.41 13.60
CA ILE A 132 -6.80 8.45 13.49
C ILE A 132 -6.13 7.95 14.78
N LEU A 133 -6.58 8.45 15.94
CA LEU A 133 -6.05 8.01 17.24
C LEU A 133 -6.29 6.51 17.48
N ALA A 134 -7.46 5.99 17.11
CA ALA A 134 -7.77 4.57 17.23
C ALA A 134 -6.89 3.70 16.32
N ILE A 135 -6.61 4.16 15.08
CA ILE A 135 -5.69 3.48 14.16
C ILE A 135 -4.28 3.43 14.75
N VAL A 136 -3.77 4.56 15.22
CA VAL A 136 -2.43 4.64 15.84
C VAL A 136 -2.36 3.75 17.08
N GLY A 137 -3.36 3.81 17.96
CA GLY A 137 -3.45 2.95 19.13
C GLY A 137 -3.45 1.45 18.78
N GLY A 138 -4.22 1.06 17.76
CA GLY A 138 -4.23 -0.31 17.24
C GLY A 138 -2.86 -0.77 16.72
N ILE A 139 -2.16 0.08 15.96
CA ILE A 139 -0.79 -0.21 15.50
C ILE A 139 0.14 -0.44 16.70
N VAL A 140 0.12 0.46 17.68
CA VAL A 140 0.98 0.36 18.87
C VAL A 140 0.71 -0.93 19.64
N LEU A 141 -0.56 -1.30 19.83
CA LEU A 141 -0.91 -2.57 20.48
C LEU A 141 -0.41 -3.80 19.69
N ILE A 142 -0.52 -3.77 18.36
CA ILE A 142 0.04 -4.82 17.49
C ILE A 142 1.56 -4.87 17.59
N GLN A 143 2.25 -3.74 17.70
CA GLN A 143 3.71 -3.75 17.95
C GLN A 143 4.03 -4.37 19.30
N LEU A 144 3.37 -3.92 20.37
CA LEU A 144 3.63 -4.36 21.74
C LEU A 144 3.26 -5.82 21.98
N SER A 145 2.35 -6.41 21.19
CA SER A 145 2.05 -7.84 21.28
C SER A 145 3.20 -8.73 20.83
N HIS A 146 4.25 -8.17 20.24
CA HIS A 146 5.46 -8.91 19.88
C HIS A 146 6.43 -8.91 21.07
N ALA A 147 6.61 -10.08 21.69
CA ALA A 147 7.70 -10.27 22.62
C ALA A 147 9.04 -10.09 21.85
N PRO A 148 10.03 -9.37 22.40
CA PRO A 148 11.35 -9.31 21.80
C PRO A 148 11.90 -10.75 21.69
N ALA A 149 12.43 -11.11 20.53
CA ALA A 149 13.14 -12.38 20.37
C ALA A 149 14.19 -12.48 21.49
N LYS A 150 14.11 -13.53 22.32
CA LYS A 150 15.17 -13.83 23.29
C LYS A 150 16.48 -13.88 22.50
N SER A 151 17.42 -13.01 22.83
CA SER A 151 18.78 -13.09 22.29
C SER A 151 19.32 -14.47 22.64
N MET A 152 19.43 -15.34 21.65
CA MET A 152 20.17 -16.58 21.81
C MET A 152 21.63 -16.15 21.80
N HIS A 153 22.28 -16.30 22.96
CA HIS A 153 23.68 -16.00 23.20
C HIS A 153 24.61 -16.69 22.22
#